data_AF-A0A9E1R045-F1
#
_entry.id   AF-A0A9E1R045-F1
#
_cell.length_a   1.000
_cell.length_b   1.000
_cell.length_c   1.000
_cell.angle_alpha   90.00
_cell.angle_beta   90.00
_cell.angle_gamma   90.00
#
_symmetry.space_group_name_H-M   'P 1'
#
loop_
_entity.id
_entity.type
_entity.pdbx_description
1 polymer ?
#
loop_
_entity_poly.entity_id
_entity_poly.type
_entity_poly.pdbx_seq_one_letter_code
_entity_poly.pdbx_strand_id
1 'polypeptide(L)'
;MELILKNDVPNLGFKDDLVSVKNGYGRNYLIPQGLAILATPSSKKVLAENIKQREFKEKKAVDEANKLVKKLSKLDLKIGAKSGTGGKLFGSISSSDLNSELSNLGYDFDKKIIKIMGGSVKRLGTYVATLRLHRNVIHELSFEVIKAVD
;
A
#
# COMPACT_ATOMS: atom_id res chain seq x y z
N MET A 1 18.79 -0.72 -34.26
CA MET A 1 19.16 0.30 -33.26
C MET A 1 18.57 -0.11 -31.93
N GLU A 2 19.40 -0.24 -30.89
CA GLU A 2 18.92 -0.57 -29.55
C GLU A 2 18.56 0.71 -28.78
N LEU A 3 17.39 0.68 -28.15
CA LEU A 3 16.85 1.78 -27.36
C LEU A 3 16.34 1.26 -26.01
N ILE A 4 16.36 2.13 -25.01
CA ILE A 4 15.67 1.94 -23.73
C ILE A 4 14.44 2.83 -23.75
N LEU A 5 13.26 2.25 -23.55
CA LEU A 5 12.01 3.01 -23.50
C LEU A 5 11.91 3.79 -22.18
N LYS A 6 11.51 5.06 -22.28
CA LYS A 6 11.24 5.92 -21.12
C LYS A 6 9.77 5.88 -20.70
N ASN A 7 8.89 5.57 -21.66
CA ASN A 7 7.44 5.47 -21.50
C ASN A 7 6.94 4.21 -22.18
N ASP A 8 5.73 3.79 -21.83
CA ASP A 8 5.05 2.69 -22.51
C ASP A 8 4.72 3.10 -23.94
N VAL A 9 5.10 2.27 -24.91
CA VAL A 9 4.85 2.51 -26.33
C VAL A 9 4.00 1.38 -26.89
N PRO A 10 2.80 1.66 -27.42
CA PRO A 10 1.94 0.65 -28.00
C PRO A 10 2.66 -0.18 -29.07
N ASN A 11 2.50 -1.51 -29.02
CA ASN A 11 3.10 -2.47 -29.95
C ASN A 11 4.64 -2.50 -29.97
N LEU A 12 5.31 -1.92 -28.96
CA LEU A 12 6.77 -1.93 -28.87
C LEU A 12 7.27 -2.47 -27.52
N GLY A 13 6.73 -1.97 -26.40
CA GLY A 13 7.15 -2.40 -25.06
C GLY A 13 6.74 -1.43 -23.96
N PHE A 14 7.12 -1.76 -22.73
CA PHE A 14 6.87 -0.96 -21.54
C PHE A 14 8.07 -0.08 -21.20
N LYS A 15 7.83 0.88 -20.30
CA LYS A 15 8.88 1.71 -19.72
C LYS A 15 10.00 0.85 -19.14
N ASP A 16 11.23 1.33 -19.32
CA ASP A 16 12.47 0.70 -18.88
C ASP A 16 12.86 -0.58 -19.67
N ASP A 17 12.09 -0.95 -20.71
CA ASP A 17 12.43 -2.08 -21.60
C ASP A 17 13.55 -1.74 -22.60
N LEU A 18 14.38 -2.74 -22.89
CA LEU A 18 15.39 -2.70 -23.94
C LEU A 18 14.83 -3.29 -25.23
N VAL A 19 14.65 -2.46 -26.26
CA VAL A 19 14.04 -2.84 -27.54
C VAL A 19 14.97 -2.57 -28.71
N SER A 20 14.92 -3.44 -29.72
CA SER A 20 15.63 -3.25 -30.99
C SER A 20 14.67 -2.79 -32.08
N VAL A 21 14.88 -1.58 -32.60
CA VAL A 21 14.04 -0.97 -33.63
C VAL A 21 14.83 -0.60 -34.88
N LYS A 22 14.10 -0.34 -35.97
CA LYS A 22 14.67 0.24 -37.19
C LYS A 22 15.20 1.66 -36.91
N ASN A 23 16.32 2.01 -37.54
CA ASN A 23 17.02 3.28 -37.30
C ASN A 23 16.12 4.51 -37.49
N GLY A 24 15.27 4.52 -38.52
CA GLY A 24 14.35 5.64 -38.79
C GLY A 24 13.30 5.83 -37.70
N TYR A 25 12.74 4.74 -37.17
CA TYR A 25 11.73 4.80 -36.12
C TYR A 25 12.32 5.31 -34.80
N GLY A 26 13.54 4.88 -34.46
CA GLY A 26 14.25 5.38 -33.29
C GLY A 26 14.63 6.86 -33.40
N ARG A 27 15.29 7.25 -34.49
CA ARG A 27 15.86 8.60 -34.65
C ARG A 27 14.83 9.68 -34.96
N ASN A 28 13.79 9.36 -35.73
CA ASN A 28 12.84 10.38 -36.20
C ASN A 28 11.59 10.47 -35.33
N TYR A 29 11.28 9.43 -34.54
CA TYR A 29 10.05 9.37 -33.75
C TYR A 29 10.31 9.18 -32.25
N LEU A 30 10.92 8.05 -31.86
CA LEU A 30 11.01 7.70 -30.43
C LEU A 30 11.93 8.62 -29.61
N ILE A 31 13.11 8.98 -30.14
CA ILE A 31 14.07 9.85 -29.43
C ILE A 31 13.59 11.31 -29.39
N PRO A 32 13.16 11.93 -30.51
CA PRO A 32 12.70 13.33 -30.49
C PRO A 32 11.47 13.55 -29.62
N GLN A 33 10.57 12.57 -29.54
CA GLN A 33 9.40 12.63 -28.65
C GLN A 33 9.71 12.28 -27.19
N GLY A 34 10.98 11.96 -26.86
CA GLY A 34 11.39 11.59 -25.51
C GLY A 34 10.86 10.24 -25.03
N LEU A 35 10.30 9.43 -25.92
CA LEU A 35 9.76 8.10 -25.62
C LEU A 35 10.85 7.05 -25.39
N ALA A 36 12.05 7.26 -25.94
CA ALA A 36 13.16 6.35 -25.78
C ALA A 36 14.52 7.08 -25.73
N ILE A 37 15.53 6.39 -25.24
CA ILE A 37 16.94 6.82 -25.28
C ILE A 37 17.82 5.74 -25.91
N LEU A 38 18.99 6.13 -26.38
CA LEU A 38 19.94 5.19 -26.95
C LEU A 38 20.46 4.23 -25.87
N ALA A 39 20.47 2.93 -26.17
CA ALA A 39 20.92 1.91 -25.23
C ALA A 39 22.46 1.80 -25.21
N THR A 40 23.15 2.88 -24.84
CA THR A 40 24.61 2.86 -24.66
C THR A 40 25.01 2.01 -23.45
N PRO A 41 26.27 1.54 -23.36
CA PRO A 41 26.76 0.83 -22.18
C PRO A 41 26.57 1.61 -20.87
N SER A 42 26.69 2.95 -20.91
CA SER A 42 26.43 3.81 -19.77
C SER A 42 24.94 3.85 -19.41
N SER A 43 24.05 4.03 -20.38
CA SER A 43 22.60 4.05 -20.13
C SER A 43 22.07 2.70 -19.62
N LYS A 44 22.60 1.58 -20.12
CA LYS A 44 22.28 0.24 -19.59
C LYS A 44 22.69 0.07 -18.12
N LYS A 45 23.87 0.56 -17.75
CA LYS A 45 24.33 0.54 -16.34
C LYS A 45 23.44 1.40 -15.43
N VAL A 46 23.08 2.60 -15.90
CA VAL A 46 22.16 3.50 -15.16
C VAL A 46 20.79 2.85 -14.98
N LEU A 47 20.27 2.18 -16.02
CA LEU A 47 19.00 1.45 -15.94
C LEU A 47 19.07 0.33 -14.89
N ALA A 48 20.10 -0.50 -14.94
CA ALA A 48 20.29 -1.59 -13.99
C ALA A 48 20.40 -1.08 -12.54
N GLU A 49 21.10 0.03 -12.33
CA GLU A 49 21.22 0.66 -11.02
C GLU A 49 19.87 1.23 -10.54
N ASN A 50 19.12 1.90 -11.42
CA ASN A 50 17.79 2.40 -11.09
C ASN A 50 16.81 1.28 -10.73
N ILE A 51 16.84 0.16 -11.45
CA ILE A 51 16.02 -1.02 -11.14
C ILE A 51 16.39 -1.56 -9.76
N LYS A 52 17.68 -1.76 -9.49
CA LYS A 52 18.16 -2.21 -8.17
C LYS A 52 17.74 -1.27 -7.05
N GLN A 53 17.84 0.05 -7.26
CA GLN A 53 17.43 1.03 -6.26
C GLN A 53 15.92 1.01 -6.03
N ARG A 54 15.11 0.84 -7.07
CA ARG A 54 13.65 0.69 -6.95
C ARG A 54 13.29 -0.58 -6.18
N GLU A 55 13.88 -1.71 -6.55
CA GLU A 55 13.68 -2.98 -5.84
C GLU A 55 14.10 -2.89 -4.38
N PHE A 56 15.24 -2.24 -4.09
CA PHE A 56 15.72 -2.06 -2.72
C PHE A 56 14.77 -1.17 -1.90
N LYS A 57 14.29 -0.06 -2.48
CA LYS A 57 13.31 0.81 -1.84
C LYS A 57 11.98 0.08 -1.61
N GLU A 58 11.54 -0.71 -2.57
CA GLU A 58 10.31 -1.51 -2.46
C GLU A 58 10.44 -2.60 -1.39
N LYS A 59 11.54 -3.35 -1.37
CA LYS A 59 11.84 -4.32 -0.31
C LYS A 59 11.88 -3.65 1.05
N LYS A 60 12.56 -2.51 1.19
CA LYS A 60 12.60 -1.77 2.45
C LYS A 60 11.21 -1.33 2.92
N ALA A 61 10.36 -0.82 2.01
CA ALA A 61 8.99 -0.45 2.33
C ALA A 61 8.13 -1.65 2.75
N VAL A 62 8.29 -2.80 2.07
CA VAL A 62 7.63 -4.06 2.43
C VAL A 62 8.10 -4.55 3.80
N ASP A 63 9.40 -4.49 4.07
CA ASP A 63 9.99 -4.91 5.35
C ASP A 63 9.54 -4.01 6.51
N GLU A 64 9.46 -2.70 6.29
CA GLU A 64 8.91 -1.73 7.26
C GLU A 64 7.43 -2.02 7.54
N ALA A 65 6.63 -2.27 6.49
CA ALA A 65 5.23 -2.68 6.66
C ALA A 65 5.10 -4.00 7.43
N ASN A 66 5.93 -5.01 7.14
CA ASN A 66 5.94 -6.28 7.86
C ASN A 66 6.37 -6.12 9.33
N LYS A 67 7.30 -5.21 9.63
CA LYS A 67 7.67 -4.87 11.00
C LYS A 67 6.49 -4.23 11.74
N LEU A 68 5.73 -3.35 11.09
CA LEU A 68 4.51 -2.78 11.67
C LEU A 68 3.46 -3.86 11.94
N VAL A 69 3.23 -4.79 11.00
CA VAL A 69 2.33 -5.94 11.19
C VAL A 69 2.70 -6.73 12.45
N LYS A 70 3.99 -7.04 12.65
CA LYS A 70 4.45 -7.78 13.84
C LYS A 70 4.23 -7.03 15.15
N LYS A 71 4.19 -5.69 15.11
CA LYS A 71 3.86 -4.88 16.29
C LYS A 71 2.36 -4.88 16.53
N LEU A 72 1.56 -4.70 15.48
CA LEU A 72 0.10 -4.68 15.54
C LEU A 72 -0.47 -6.04 15.98
N SER A 73 0.11 -7.15 15.53
CA SER A 73 -0.34 -8.50 15.90
C SER A 73 -0.18 -8.84 17.37
N LYS A 74 0.60 -8.05 18.13
CA LYS A 74 0.79 -8.21 19.57
C LYS A 74 -0.13 -7.30 20.39
N LEU A 75 -0.93 -6.46 19.74
CA LEU A 75 -1.83 -5.53 20.41
C LEU A 75 -3.19 -6.19 20.57
N ASP A 76 -3.63 -6.29 21.82
CA ASP A 76 -5.01 -6.61 22.14
C ASP A 76 -5.81 -5.30 22.14
N LEU A 77 -6.47 -4.99 21.02
CA LEU A 77 -7.21 -3.74 20.87
C LEU A 77 -8.62 -3.88 21.44
N LYS A 78 -8.92 -3.08 22.47
CA LYS A 78 -10.23 -3.04 23.13
C LYS A 78 -10.83 -1.64 22.95
N ILE A 79 -12.03 -1.57 22.39
CA ILE A 79 -12.76 -0.33 22.18
C ILE A 79 -13.90 -0.28 23.18
N GLY A 80 -13.85 0.70 24.08
CA GLY A 80 -14.94 0.98 25.01
C GLY A 80 -16.06 1.72 24.29
N ALA A 81 -17.26 1.15 24.26
CA ALA A 81 -18.42 1.81 23.67
C ALA A 81 -19.66 1.73 24.57
N LYS A 82 -20.48 2.79 24.54
CA LYS A 82 -21.74 2.84 25.30
C LYS A 82 -22.76 1.91 24.65
N SER A 83 -23.25 0.94 25.42
CA SER A 83 -24.24 -0.06 24.99
C SER A 83 -25.51 0.00 25.84
N GLY A 84 -26.66 -0.15 25.20
CA GLY A 84 -27.96 -0.33 25.85
C GLY A 84 -28.19 -1.75 26.35
N THR A 85 -29.40 -2.01 26.85
CA THR A 85 -29.85 -3.34 27.28
C THR A 85 -29.82 -4.32 26.10
N GLY A 86 -29.20 -5.50 26.30
CA GLY A 86 -29.08 -6.53 25.25
C GLY A 86 -27.89 -6.39 24.29
N GLY A 87 -26.87 -5.61 24.63
CA GLY A 87 -25.59 -5.60 23.92
C GLY A 87 -25.59 -4.84 22.57
N LYS A 88 -26.64 -4.06 22.30
CA LYS A 88 -26.70 -3.14 21.16
C LYS A 88 -26.01 -1.82 21.53
N LEU A 89 -25.15 -1.32 20.65
CA LEU A 89 -24.46 -0.04 20.82
C LEU A 89 -25.44 1.12 20.56
N PHE A 90 -25.29 2.21 21.31
CA PHE A 90 -26.05 3.45 21.05
C PHE A 90 -25.59 4.13 19.76
N GLY A 91 -24.31 4.01 19.43
CA GLY A 91 -23.72 4.44 18.16
C GLY A 91 -23.28 3.26 17.30
N SER A 92 -22.47 3.56 16.29
CA SER A 92 -21.76 2.55 15.50
C SER A 92 -20.28 2.82 15.54
N ILE A 93 -19.48 1.78 15.76
CA ILE A 93 -18.03 1.87 15.64
C ILE A 93 -17.66 1.78 14.17
N SER A 94 -16.93 2.78 13.71
CA SER A 94 -16.49 2.97 12.33
C SER A 94 -14.96 2.90 12.22
N SER A 95 -14.44 2.91 11.00
CA SER A 95 -12.99 2.96 10.77
C SER A 95 -12.33 4.19 11.43
N SER A 96 -13.06 5.29 11.64
CA SER A 96 -12.55 6.49 12.30
C SER A 96 -12.25 6.24 13.77
N ASP A 97 -13.13 5.53 14.47
CA ASP A 97 -12.98 5.24 15.91
C ASP A 97 -11.81 4.27 16.13
N LEU A 98 -11.68 3.26 15.26
CA LEU A 98 -10.50 2.39 15.22
C LEU A 98 -9.21 3.17 14.98
N ASN A 99 -9.24 4.16 14.08
CA ASN A 99 -8.08 4.98 13.80
C ASN A 99 -7.67 5.79 15.03
N SER A 100 -8.63 6.41 15.71
CA SER A 100 -8.37 7.16 16.94
C SER A 100 -7.73 6.30 18.04
N GLU A 101 -8.20 5.07 18.24
CA GLU A 101 -7.59 4.16 19.22
C GLU A 101 -6.19 3.71 18.81
N LEU A 102 -5.97 3.44 17.52
CA LEU A 102 -4.63 3.13 17.01
C LEU A 102 -3.68 4.33 17.17
N SER A 103 -4.16 5.56 16.93
CA SER A 103 -3.38 6.79 17.16
C SER A 103 -3.04 6.99 18.62
N ASN A 104 -3.95 6.69 19.55
CA ASN A 104 -3.68 6.70 21.00
C ASN A 104 -2.57 5.72 21.39
N LEU A 105 -2.49 4.57 20.70
CA LEU A 105 -1.43 3.57 20.86
C LEU A 105 -0.12 3.95 20.13
N GLY A 106 -0.06 5.12 19.49
CA GLY A 106 1.11 5.64 18.78
C GLY A 106 1.23 5.20 17.32
N TYR A 107 0.17 4.64 16.73
CA TYR A 107 0.11 4.27 15.32
C TYR A 107 -0.78 5.23 14.55
N ASP A 108 -0.16 6.16 13.82
CA ASP A 108 -0.88 7.09 12.96
C ASP A 108 -1.12 6.47 11.57
N PHE A 109 -2.38 6.21 11.25
CA PHE A 109 -2.81 5.63 9.99
C PHE A 109 -3.87 6.51 9.31
N ASP A 110 -3.98 6.43 7.98
CA ASP A 110 -5.11 7.04 7.27
C ASP A 110 -6.34 6.14 7.43
N LYS A 111 -7.49 6.71 7.81
CA LYS A 111 -8.77 6.00 7.86
C LYS A 111 -9.11 5.22 6.57
N LYS A 112 -8.59 5.64 5.42
CA LYS A 112 -8.79 4.95 4.13
C LYS A 112 -8.14 3.57 4.04
N ILE A 113 -7.10 3.32 4.84
CA ILE A 113 -6.42 2.02 4.85
C ILE A 113 -7.07 1.02 5.81
N ILE A 114 -7.99 1.48 6.67
CA ILE A 114 -8.71 0.67 7.65
C ILE A 114 -10.09 0.31 7.11
N LYS A 115 -10.35 -0.98 6.95
CA LYS A 115 -11.65 -1.49 6.52
C LYS A 115 -12.16 -2.56 7.49
N ILE A 116 -13.25 -2.25 8.17
CA ILE A 116 -13.94 -3.18 9.07
C ILE A 116 -14.73 -4.20 8.24
N MET A 117 -14.61 -5.48 8.58
CA MET A 117 -15.42 -6.54 7.96
C MET A 117 -16.89 -6.36 8.37
N GLY A 118 -17.78 -6.17 7.39
CA GLY A 118 -19.19 -5.88 7.64
C GLY A 118 -19.53 -4.38 7.80
N GLY A 119 -18.56 -3.48 7.61
CA GLY A 119 -18.81 -2.04 7.57
C GLY A 119 -18.77 -1.38 8.95
N SER A 120 -19.91 -1.28 9.64
CA SER A 120 -19.97 -0.65 10.97
C SER A 120 -20.47 -1.61 12.04
N VAL A 121 -19.82 -1.57 13.20
CA VAL A 121 -20.13 -2.45 14.32
C VAL A 121 -21.20 -1.80 15.19
N LYS A 122 -22.29 -2.52 15.46
CA LYS A 122 -23.46 -2.04 16.22
C LYS A 122 -23.76 -2.85 17.48
N ARG A 123 -22.90 -3.82 17.80
CA ARG A 123 -23.05 -4.73 18.95
C ARG A 123 -21.71 -4.92 19.64
N LEU A 124 -21.78 -5.33 20.91
CA LEU A 124 -20.61 -5.79 21.65
C LEU A 124 -20.16 -7.15 21.10
N GLY A 125 -18.85 -7.40 21.13
CA GLY A 125 -18.27 -8.66 20.66
C GLY A 125 -16.90 -8.46 20.01
N THR A 126 -16.37 -9.54 19.46
CA THR A 126 -15.09 -9.56 18.75
C THR A 126 -15.32 -9.37 17.25
N TYR A 127 -14.51 -8.52 16.64
CA TYR A 127 -14.59 -8.16 15.24
C TYR A 127 -13.20 -8.13 14.62
N VAL A 128 -13.14 -8.20 13.29
CA VAL A 128 -11.89 -8.16 12.52
C VAL A 128 -11.92 -6.96 11.59
N ALA A 129 -10.85 -6.16 11.62
CA ALA A 129 -10.58 -5.10 10.68
C ALA A 129 -9.40 -5.47 9.79
N THR A 130 -9.48 -5.12 8.52
CA THR A 130 -8.40 -5.26 7.54
C THR A 130 -7.64 -3.93 7.43
N LEU A 131 -6.33 -3.99 7.60
CA LEU A 131 -5.39 -2.89 7.48
C LEU A 131 -4.53 -3.08 6.25
N ARG A 132 -4.66 -2.18 5.27
CA ARG A 132 -3.85 -2.19 4.05
C ARG A 132 -2.64 -1.26 4.20
N LEU A 133 -1.56 -1.78 4.78
CA LEU A 133 -0.33 -1.01 5.04
C LEU A 133 0.50 -0.76 3.78
N HIS A 134 0.52 -1.72 2.85
CA HIS A 134 1.18 -1.56 1.56
C HIS A 134 0.41 -2.29 0.45
N ARG A 135 0.80 -2.06 -0.82
CA ARG A 135 0.15 -2.65 -2.01
C ARG A 135 0.02 -4.17 -1.90
N ASN A 136 1.04 -4.82 -1.30
CA ASN A 136 1.17 -6.26 -1.13
C ASN A 136 1.11 -6.71 0.34
N VAL A 137 0.86 -5.79 1.29
CA VAL A 137 0.83 -6.11 2.73
C VAL A 137 -0.53 -5.71 3.29
N ILE A 138 -1.36 -6.71 3.53
CA ILE A 138 -2.68 -6.61 4.15
C ILE A 138 -2.61 -7.39 5.46
N HIS A 139 -3.09 -6.80 6.54
CA HIS A 139 -3.12 -7.42 7.86
C HIS A 139 -4.52 -7.40 8.44
N GLU A 140 -4.94 -8.51 9.04
CA GLU A 140 -6.18 -8.61 9.78
C GLU A 140 -5.90 -8.37 11.25
N LEU A 141 -6.53 -7.33 11.81
CA LEU A 141 -6.46 -6.96 13.20
C LEU A 141 -7.79 -7.33 13.87
N SER A 142 -7.74 -8.24 14.84
CA SER A 142 -8.86 -8.53 15.73
C SER A 142 -8.98 -7.45 16.80
N PHE A 143 -10.19 -6.94 17.03
CA PHE A 143 -10.49 -6.01 18.10
C PHE A 143 -11.77 -6.43 18.84
N GLU A 144 -11.82 -6.12 20.13
CA GLU A 144 -12.95 -6.41 20.99
C GLU A 144 -13.70 -5.13 21.33
N VAL A 145 -15.02 -5.15 21.19
CA VAL A 145 -15.88 -4.05 21.61
C VAL A 145 -16.48 -4.41 22.96
N ILE A 146 -16.03 -3.68 23.99
CA ILE A 146 -16.47 -3.85 25.37
C ILE A 146 -17.41 -2.72 25.78
N LYS A 147 -18.27 -3.01 26.76
CA LYS A 147 -19.11 -1.97 27.35
C LYS A 147 -18.21 -0.98 28.09
N ALA A 148 -18.25 0.29 27.67
CA ALA A 148 -17.62 1.36 28.43
C ALA A 148 -18.28 1.43 29.82
N VAL A 149 -17.48 1.22 30.86
CA VAL A 149 -17.89 1.46 32.24
C VAL A 149 -17.65 2.96 32.45
N ASP A 150 -18.75 3.72 32.58
CA ASP A 150 -18.70 5.11 33.05
C ASP A 150 -18.18 5.14 34.50
#